data_AF-H8WVS7-F1
#
_entry.id   AF-H8WVS7-F1
#
_cell.length_a   1.000
_cell.length_b   1.000
_cell.length_c   1.000
_cell.angle_alpha   90.00
_cell.angle_beta   90.00
_cell.angle_gamma   90.00
#
_symmetry.space_group_name_H-M   'P 1'
#
loop_
_entity.id
_entity.type
_entity.pdbx_description
1 polymer ?
#
loop_
_entity_poly.entity_id
_entity_poly.type
_entity_poly.pdbx_seq_one_letter_code
_entity_poly.pdbx_strand_id
1 'polypeptide(L)'
;MSNTTPQDNKAEKKATDEPESKPKVNFTEGGVEKFKFYPDDPKNHRHKYRWAGKEASKFYDPCEESRQASMDCLYRNQDDKYVCQDFFDAYKECRKDFFRKKRQDKIDGKPGWGW
;
A
#
# COMPACT_ATOMS: atom_id res chain seq x y z
N MET A 1 -37.53 -46.93 -3.32
CA MET A 1 -37.00 -46.23 -2.12
C MET A 1 -35.49 -46.40 -2.10
N SER A 2 -34.77 -45.41 -2.62
CA SER A 2 -33.32 -45.33 -2.50
C SER A 2 -32.98 -43.84 -2.44
N ASN A 3 -32.67 -43.38 -1.23
CA ASN A 3 -32.24 -42.01 -0.95
C ASN A 3 -30.77 -41.86 -1.35
N THR A 4 -30.43 -40.75 -2.01
CA THR A 4 -29.04 -40.29 -2.06
C THR A 4 -29.04 -38.75 -1.99
N THR A 5 -28.46 -38.28 -0.90
CA THR A 5 -28.29 -36.88 -0.47
C THR A 5 -27.42 -36.08 -1.44
N PRO A 6 -27.73 -34.80 -1.71
CA PRO A 6 -26.80 -33.88 -2.38
C PRO A 6 -25.68 -33.45 -1.42
N GLN A 7 -24.42 -33.65 -1.82
CA GLN A 7 -23.26 -33.18 -1.07
C GLN A 7 -23.05 -31.68 -1.28
N ASP A 8 -23.20 -30.92 -0.19
CA ASP A 8 -22.75 -29.55 -0.07
C ASP A 8 -21.22 -29.47 -0.20
N ASN A 9 -20.73 -28.99 -1.34
CA ASN A 9 -19.34 -28.54 -1.47
C ASN A 9 -19.31 -27.02 -1.46
N LYS A 10 -19.28 -26.45 -0.26
CA LYS A 10 -18.98 -25.03 -0.04
C LYS A 10 -17.49 -24.81 -0.29
N ALA A 11 -17.12 -24.68 -1.56
CA ALA A 11 -15.80 -24.22 -1.97
C ALA A 11 -15.65 -22.75 -1.58
N GLU A 12 -14.65 -22.53 -0.73
CA GLU A 12 -14.16 -21.27 -0.20
C GLU A 12 -13.89 -20.27 -1.33
N LYS A 13 -14.62 -19.14 -1.35
CA LYS A 13 -14.37 -18.06 -2.30
C LYS A 13 -13.03 -17.40 -1.96
N LYS A 14 -11.97 -17.85 -2.61
CA LYS A 14 -10.72 -17.13 -2.76
C LYS A 14 -11.04 -15.80 -3.45
N ALA A 15 -11.00 -14.70 -2.70
CA ALA A 15 -11.09 -13.36 -3.25
C ALA A 15 -9.89 -13.16 -4.19
N THR A 16 -10.14 -13.33 -5.49
CA THR A 16 -9.30 -12.76 -6.53
C THR A 16 -9.62 -11.27 -6.55
N ASP A 17 -8.79 -10.49 -5.87
CA ASP A 17 -8.74 -9.03 -6.00
C ASP A 17 -8.17 -8.72 -7.40
N GLU A 18 -9.05 -8.75 -8.39
CA GLU A 18 -8.80 -8.17 -9.70
C GLU A 18 -8.65 -6.65 -9.51
N PRO A 19 -7.61 -6.01 -10.07
CA PRO A 19 -7.39 -4.58 -9.85
C PRO A 19 -8.54 -3.80 -10.47
N GLU A 20 -9.34 -3.16 -9.61
CA GLU A 20 -10.33 -2.16 -10.02
C GLU A 20 -9.68 -1.21 -11.03
N SER A 21 -10.39 -0.99 -12.15
CA SER A 21 -9.96 -0.15 -13.26
C SER A 21 -9.34 1.15 -12.74
N LYS A 22 -8.06 1.37 -13.05
CA LYS A 22 -7.32 2.58 -12.63
C LYS A 22 -8.20 3.83 -12.89
N PRO A 23 -8.47 4.66 -11.88
CA PRO A 23 -9.30 5.85 -12.08
C PRO A 23 -8.65 6.77 -13.11
N LYS A 24 -9.44 7.32 -14.04
CA LYS A 24 -8.96 8.36 -14.96
C LYS A 24 -8.59 9.59 -14.14
N VAL A 25 -7.30 9.87 -14.04
CA VAL A 25 -6.77 11.05 -13.35
C VAL A 25 -6.88 12.26 -14.28
N ASN A 26 -7.65 13.28 -13.87
CA ASN A 26 -7.75 14.54 -14.59
C ASN A 26 -6.74 15.54 -13.99
N PHE A 27 -5.65 15.82 -14.72
CA PHE A 27 -4.54 16.62 -14.22
C PHE A 27 -4.81 18.14 -14.18
N THR A 28 -5.92 18.60 -14.78
CA THR A 28 -6.31 20.02 -14.83
C THR A 28 -7.23 20.44 -13.68
N GLU A 29 -7.77 19.48 -12.92
CA GLU A 29 -8.78 19.73 -11.89
C GLU A 29 -8.29 19.30 -10.51
N GLY A 30 -7.61 20.21 -9.79
CA GLY A 30 -7.19 19.98 -8.41
C GLY A 30 -6.04 20.89 -7.97
N GLY A 31 -5.96 21.14 -6.66
CA GLY A 31 -4.78 21.76 -6.04
C GLY A 31 -3.64 20.75 -5.88
N VAL A 32 -2.45 21.25 -5.53
CA VAL A 32 -1.22 20.43 -5.36
C VAL A 32 -1.42 19.26 -4.40
N GLU A 33 -2.36 19.42 -3.46
CA GLU A 33 -2.76 18.44 -2.44
C GLU A 33 -3.41 17.16 -2.99
N LYS A 34 -3.96 17.19 -4.22
CA LYS A 34 -4.61 16.02 -4.84
C LYS A 34 -3.67 15.18 -5.71
N PHE A 35 -2.46 15.65 -6.01
CA PHE A 35 -1.53 14.87 -6.82
C PHE A 35 -0.98 13.69 -6.02
N LYS A 36 -1.13 12.50 -6.58
CA LYS A 36 -0.57 11.26 -6.04
C LYS A 36 0.76 10.98 -6.76
N PHE A 37 1.87 11.13 -6.04
CA PHE A 37 3.23 11.03 -6.58
C PHE A 37 3.81 9.60 -6.56
N TYR A 38 3.15 8.68 -5.88
CA TYR A 38 3.59 7.29 -5.70
C TYR A 38 2.40 6.34 -5.84
N PRO A 39 2.58 5.08 -6.26
CA PRO A 39 1.48 4.14 -6.50
C PRO A 39 0.78 3.67 -5.21
N ASP A 40 1.50 3.60 -4.09
CA ASP A 40 0.96 3.16 -2.79
C ASP A 40 -0.08 4.13 -2.19
N ASP A 41 -0.84 3.68 -1.20
CA ASP A 41 -1.73 4.52 -0.39
C ASP A 41 -1.34 4.46 1.10
N PRO A 42 -0.29 5.19 1.53
CA PRO A 42 0.24 5.14 2.88
C PRO A 42 -0.75 5.67 3.94
N LYS A 43 -1.80 6.39 3.54
CA LYS A 43 -2.82 6.91 4.46
C LYS A 43 -3.97 5.92 4.64
N ASN A 44 -4.00 4.82 3.89
CA ASN A 44 -5.02 3.80 3.99
C ASN A 44 -5.10 3.22 5.41
N HIS A 45 -6.32 3.11 5.93
CA HIS A 45 -6.59 2.56 7.26
C HIS A 45 -6.03 1.13 7.45
N ARG A 46 -5.86 0.33 6.39
CA ARG A 46 -5.30 -1.03 6.45
C ARG A 46 -3.86 -1.04 7.00
N HIS A 47 -3.05 -0.05 6.64
CA HIS A 47 -1.66 0.02 7.10
C HIS A 47 -1.56 0.22 8.61
N LYS A 48 -2.57 0.85 9.24
CA LYS A 48 -2.66 0.99 10.69
C LYS A 48 -2.69 -0.37 11.39
N TYR A 49 -3.58 -1.27 10.96
CA TYR A 49 -3.74 -2.60 11.55
C TYR A 49 -2.54 -3.51 11.25
N ARG A 50 -2.01 -3.47 10.02
CA ARG A 50 -0.80 -4.22 9.65
C ARG A 50 0.42 -3.77 10.44
N TRP A 51 0.56 -2.46 10.67
CA TRP A 51 1.64 -1.90 11.49
C TRP A 51 1.55 -2.37 12.95
N ALA A 52 0.35 -2.37 13.52
CA ALA A 52 0.10 -2.76 14.91
C ALA A 52 0.23 -4.28 15.13
N GLY A 53 -0.20 -5.09 14.15
CA GLY A 53 -0.23 -6.54 14.24
C GLY A 53 1.06 -7.24 13.79
N LYS A 54 2.09 -6.51 13.34
CA LYS A 54 3.38 -7.13 12.99
C LYS A 54 4.06 -7.68 14.25
N GLU A 55 4.71 -8.83 14.12
CA GLU A 55 5.50 -9.41 15.20
C GLU A 55 6.65 -8.48 15.60
N ALA A 56 7.04 -8.55 16.88
CA ALA A 56 8.28 -7.93 17.33
C ALA A 56 9.44 -8.43 16.46
N SER A 57 10.32 -7.53 16.02
CA SER A 57 11.40 -7.72 15.03
C SER A 57 11.02 -7.70 13.55
N LYS A 58 9.75 -7.90 13.16
CA LYS A 58 9.38 -7.84 11.73
C LYS A 58 9.29 -6.40 11.22
N PHE A 59 9.87 -6.16 10.05
CA PHE A 59 9.70 -4.91 9.32
C PHE A 59 8.39 -4.91 8.54
N TYR A 60 7.71 -3.76 8.51
CA TYR A 60 6.53 -3.57 7.69
C TYR A 60 6.70 -2.29 6.88
N ASP A 61 6.61 -2.42 5.55
CA ASP A 61 6.70 -1.30 4.62
C ASP A 61 5.31 -0.98 4.05
N PRO A 62 4.71 0.18 4.37
CA PRO A 62 3.48 0.62 3.76
C PRO A 62 3.67 1.15 2.32
N CYS A 63 4.92 1.29 1.86
CA CYS A 63 5.32 1.86 0.58
C CYS A 63 6.06 0.82 -0.28
N GLU A 64 5.59 -0.42 -0.23
CA GLU A 64 6.25 -1.58 -0.85
C GLU A 64 6.33 -1.46 -2.37
N GLU A 65 5.30 -0.95 -3.05
CA GLU A 65 5.31 -0.81 -4.51
C GLU A 65 6.33 0.24 -4.95
N SER A 66 6.37 1.39 -4.27
CA SER A 66 7.37 2.44 -4.51
C SER A 66 8.79 1.96 -4.25
N ARG A 67 9.00 1.15 -3.20
CA ARG A 67 10.30 0.53 -2.90
C ARG A 67 10.69 -0.42 -4.02
N GLN A 68 9.78 -1.29 -4.46
CA GLN A 68 10.08 -2.24 -5.53
C GLN A 68 10.39 -1.52 -6.84
N ALA A 69 9.64 -0.48 -7.20
CA ALA A 69 9.92 0.33 -8.38
C ALA A 69 11.31 0.99 -8.33
N SER A 70 11.72 1.48 -7.15
CA SER A 70 13.06 2.03 -6.93
C SER A 70 14.15 0.97 -7.14
N MET A 71 13.95 -0.23 -6.60
CA MET A 71 14.90 -1.35 -6.76
C MET A 71 14.96 -1.85 -8.21
N ASP A 72 13.80 -1.95 -8.87
CA ASP A 72 13.72 -2.37 -10.28
C ASP A 72 14.45 -1.38 -11.19
N CYS A 73 14.36 -0.08 -10.90
CA CYS A 73 15.13 0.93 -11.62
C CYS A 73 16.64 0.72 -11.43
N LEU A 74 17.10 0.47 -10.20
CA LEU A 74 18.51 0.18 -9.92
C LEU A 74 19.01 -1.06 -10.63
N TYR A 75 18.21 -2.13 -10.67
CA TYR A 75 18.61 -3.37 -11.33
C TYR A 75 18.78 -3.20 -12.84
N ARG A 76 18.01 -2.31 -13.45
CA ARG A 76 18.08 -1.98 -14.89
C ARG A 76 19.16 -0.94 -15.20
N ASN A 77 19.51 -0.08 -14.25
CA ASN A 77 20.43 1.05 -14.43
C ASN A 77 21.57 0.97 -13.42
N GLN A 78 22.42 -0.05 -13.55
CA GLN A 78 23.51 -0.27 -12.60
C GLN A 78 24.63 0.77 -12.72
N ASP A 79 24.85 1.28 -13.94
CA ASP A 79 25.92 2.21 -14.27
C ASP A 79 25.59 3.66 -13.88
N ASP A 80 24.34 4.08 -14.04
CA ASP A 80 23.86 5.39 -13.64
C ASP A 80 22.60 5.27 -12.78
N LYS A 81 22.77 5.47 -11.47
CA LYS A 81 21.69 5.38 -10.49
C LYS A 81 20.90 6.67 -10.36
N TYR A 82 21.40 7.79 -10.88
CA TYR A 82 20.75 9.10 -10.75
C TYR A 82 19.48 9.17 -11.59
N VAL A 83 19.37 8.37 -12.66
CA VAL A 83 18.12 8.21 -13.44
C VAL A 83 16.96 7.68 -12.59
N CYS A 84 17.25 7.07 -11.44
CA CYS A 84 16.25 6.52 -10.53
C CYS A 84 15.77 7.50 -9.45
N GLN A 85 16.19 8.77 -9.50
CA GLN A 85 15.92 9.76 -8.45
C GLN A 85 14.43 9.93 -8.16
N ASP A 86 13.59 9.99 -9.20
CA ASP A 86 12.14 10.14 -9.07
C ASP A 86 11.49 8.97 -8.32
N PHE A 87 11.98 7.74 -8.52
CA PHE A 87 11.48 6.57 -7.78
C PHE A 87 11.86 6.64 -6.30
N PHE A 88 13.07 7.09 -5.98
CA PHE A 88 13.49 7.30 -4.59
C PHE A 88 12.70 8.41 -3.92
N ASP A 89 12.42 9.49 -4.65
CA ASP A 89 11.60 10.60 -4.15
C ASP A 89 10.17 10.15 -3.89
N ALA A 90 9.57 9.38 -4.80
CA ALA A 90 8.26 8.74 -4.60
C ALA A 90 8.23 7.88 -3.32
N TYR A 91 9.24 7.03 -3.10
CA TYR A 91 9.33 6.21 -1.88
C TYR A 91 9.49 7.06 -0.61
N LYS A 92 10.35 8.08 -0.64
CA LYS A 92 10.59 8.99 0.49
C LYS A 92 9.31 9.75 0.85
N GLU A 93 8.59 10.28 -0.14
CA GLU A 93 7.33 10.99 0.08
C GLU A 93 6.23 10.06 0.61
N CYS A 94 6.12 8.84 0.08
CA CYS A 94 5.18 7.85 0.61
C CYS A 94 5.43 7.57 2.10
N ARG A 95 6.69 7.36 2.49
CA ARG A 95 7.05 7.13 3.90
C ARG A 95 6.76 8.34 4.78
N LYS A 96 7.09 9.55 4.32
CA LYS A 96 6.76 10.78 5.04
C LYS A 96 5.26 10.87 5.30
N ASP A 97 4.44 10.55 4.31
CA ASP A 97 2.99 10.57 4.43
C ASP A 97 2.43 9.55 5.42
N PHE A 98 2.97 8.32 5.41
CA PHE A 98 2.60 7.30 6.39
C PHE A 98 2.90 7.77 7.83
N PHE A 99 4.13 8.24 8.09
CA PHE A 99 4.51 8.66 9.44
C PHE A 99 3.82 9.95 9.88
N ARG A 100 3.55 10.87 8.94
CA ARG A 100 2.73 12.06 9.20
C ARG A 100 1.32 11.66 9.64
N LYS A 101 0.67 10.73 8.91
CA LYS A 101 -0.65 10.21 9.28
C LYS A 101 -0.63 9.53 10.65
N LYS A 102 0.35 8.69 10.93
CA LYS A 102 0.51 8.03 12.24
C LYS A 102 0.70 9.04 13.38
N ARG A 103 1.52 10.06 13.18
CA ARG A 103 1.73 11.13 14.17
C ARG A 103 0.45 11.92 14.40
N GLN A 104 -0.25 12.30 13.33
CA GLN A 104 -1.52 13.01 13.42
C GLN A 104 -2.57 12.17 14.16
N ASP A 105 -2.70 10.90 13.82
CA ASP A 105 -3.63 10.00 14.50
C ASP A 105 -3.32 9.85 15.99
N LYS A 106 -2.03 9.84 16.38
CA LYS A 106 -1.65 9.86 17.80
C LYS A 106 -2.05 11.16 18.49
N ILE A 107 -1.86 12.31 17.85
CA ILE A 107 -2.27 13.62 18.38
C ILE A 107 -3.81 13.68 18.51
N ASP A 108 -4.53 13.15 17.52
CA ASP A 108 -5.99 13.09 17.49
C ASP A 108 -6.58 12.03 18.44
N GLY A 109 -5.75 11.24 19.13
CA GLY A 109 -6.21 10.16 20.02
C GLY A 109 -6.84 8.97 19.29
N LYS A 110 -6.57 8.77 18.00
CA LYS A 110 -7.14 7.66 17.21
C LYS A 110 -6.48 6.33 17.59
N PRO A 111 -7.26 5.30 17.99
CA PRO A 111 -6.71 4.01 18.38
C PRO A 111 -6.27 3.17 17.17
N GLY A 112 -5.44 2.16 17.43
CA GLY A 112 -5.12 1.08 16.47
C GLY A 112 -3.70 1.08 15.91
N TRP A 113 -2.80 1.96 16.35
CA TRP A 113 -1.40 1.98 15.90
C TRP A 113 -0.46 1.04 16.69
N GLY A 114 -1.03 0.14 17.49
CA GLY A 114 -0.32 -0.64 18.52
C GLY A 114 -0.35 0.08 19.87
N TRP A 115 0.16 -0.60 20.89
CA TRP A 115 0.38 -0.05 22.22
C TRP A 115 1.41 1.10 22.20
#